data_AF-A0A658NFU5-F1
#
_entry.id   AF-A0A658NFU5-F1
#
_cell.length_a   1.000
_cell.length_b   1.000
_cell.length_c   1.000
_cell.angle_alpha   90.00
_cell.angle_beta   90.00
_cell.angle_gamma   90.00
#
_symmetry.space_group_name_H-M   'P 1'
#
loop_
_entity.id
_entity.type
_entity.pdbx_description
1 polymer ?
#
loop_
_entity_poly.entity_id
_entity_poly.type
_entity_poly.pdbx_seq_one_letter_code
_entity_poly.pdbx_strand_id
1 'polypeptide(L)' 'LSLVDLDHVSVSNINRQIHALDVTLGQAKAVAMCERIAGFHPGCVVDVIDEFVTPDNWPQLLQGSEPTALIDACDQ' A
#
# COMPACT_ATOMS: atom_id res chain seq x y z
N LEU A 1 6.24 -8.64 -1.22
CA LEU A 1 5.83 -7.39 -1.89
C LEU A 1 5.57 -6.38 -0.81
N SER A 2 6.26 -5.26 -0.79
CA SER A 2 6.09 -4.27 0.28
C SER A 2 5.23 -3.11 -0.22
N LEU A 3 4.20 -2.76 0.54
CA LEU A 3 3.31 -1.62 0.27
C LEU A 3 3.52 -0.57 1.36
N VAL A 4 3.79 0.66 0.96
CA VAL A 4 4.02 1.79 1.86
C VAL A 4 2.96 2.85 1.59
N ASP A 5 2.03 3.03 2.53
CA ASP A 5 0.95 4.03 2.45
C ASP A 5 0.33 4.22 3.84
N LEU A 6 0.11 5.47 4.28
CA LEU A 6 -0.53 5.81 5.55
C LEU A 6 -2.00 6.25 5.37
N ASP A 7 -2.45 6.43 4.14
CA ASP A 7 -3.79 6.92 3.88
C ASP A 7 -4.85 5.84 4.08
N HIS A 8 -6.08 6.33 4.29
CA HIS A 8 -7.26 5.50 4.35
C HIS A 8 -8.09 5.68 3.08
N VAL A 9 -8.84 4.64 2.72
CA VAL A 9 -9.76 4.65 1.59
C VAL A 9 -10.88 5.66 1.85
N SER A 10 -11.06 6.59 0.93
CA SER A 10 -12.12 7.60 0.95
C SER A 10 -13.06 7.46 -0.23
N VAL A 11 -14.29 7.97 -0.09
CA VAL A 11 -15.29 8.04 -1.19
C VAL A 11 -14.73 8.78 -2.39
N SER A 12 -13.89 9.81 -2.16
CA SER A 12 -13.27 10.56 -3.25
C SER A 12 -12.33 9.72 -4.11
N ASN A 13 -11.89 8.54 -3.65
CA ASN A 13 -10.96 7.67 -4.37
C ASN A 13 -11.64 6.72 -5.38
N ILE A 14 -12.96 6.52 -5.29
CA ILE A 14 -13.73 5.52 -6.07
C ILE A 14 -13.50 5.62 -7.58
N ASN A 15 -13.29 6.83 -8.10
CA ASN A 15 -13.12 7.05 -9.54
C ASN A 15 -11.73 6.71 -10.09
N ARG A 16 -10.73 6.43 -9.23
CA ARG A 16 -9.32 6.29 -9.67
C ARG A 16 -8.47 5.29 -8.88
N GLN A 17 -8.99 4.68 -7.81
CA GLN A 17 -8.26 3.70 -7.01
C GLN A 17 -9.03 2.38 -6.93
N ILE A 18 -8.37 1.29 -7.32
CA ILE A 18 -9.02 -0.03 -7.47
C ILE A 18 -9.50 -0.64 -6.14
N HIS A 19 -8.91 -0.22 -5.02
CA HIS A 19 -9.28 -0.67 -3.68
C HIS A 19 -10.38 0.19 -3.03
N ALA A 20 -10.91 1.21 -3.72
CA ALA A 20 -11.97 2.06 -3.20
C ALA A 20 -13.36 1.46 -3.52
N LEU A 21 -13.79 0.52 -2.68
CA LEU A 21 -15.09 -0.15 -2.74
C LEU A 21 -15.91 0.22 -1.50
N ASP A 22 -17.23 0.09 -1.56
CA ASP A 22 -18.11 0.39 -0.41
C ASP A 22 -17.68 -0.36 0.87
N VAL A 23 -17.21 -1.60 0.73
CA VAL A 23 -16.78 -2.45 1.85
C VAL A 23 -15.41 -2.11 2.44
N THR A 24 -14.60 -1.34 1.72
CA THR A 24 -13.24 -0.95 2.13
C THR A 24 -13.14 0.51 2.55
N LEU A 25 -14.23 1.28 2.49
CA LEU A 25 -14.25 2.68 2.93
C LEU A 25 -13.80 2.81 4.40
N GLY A 26 -12.85 3.72 4.65
CA GLY A 26 -12.27 3.93 5.98
C GLY A 26 -11.23 2.90 6.40
N GLN A 27 -10.92 1.89 5.58
CA GLN A 27 -9.78 0.99 5.80
C GLN A 27 -8.47 1.65 5.36
N ALA A 28 -7.34 1.28 5.94
CA ALA A 28 -6.03 1.68 5.41
C ALA A 28 -5.86 1.16 3.97
N LYS A 29 -5.39 2.01 3.05
CA LYS A 29 -5.27 1.65 1.62
C LYS A 29 -4.35 0.45 1.42
N ALA A 30 -3.22 0.41 2.11
CA ALA A 30 -2.26 -0.68 2.02
C ALA A 30 -2.85 -2.02 2.51
N VAL A 31 -3.70 -2.00 3.55
CA VAL A 31 -4.39 -3.20 4.06
C VAL A 31 -5.45 -3.68 3.06
N ALA A 32 -6.27 -2.78 2.52
CA ALA A 32 -7.27 -3.12 1.51
C ALA A 32 -6.62 -3.75 0.26
N MET A 33 -5.44 -3.26 -0.14
CA MET A 33 -4.66 -3.85 -1.22
C MET A 33 -4.07 -5.21 -0.85
N CYS A 34 -3.56 -5.38 0.38
CA CYS A 34 -3.04 -6.66 0.88
C CYS A 34 -4.12 -7.76 0.82
N GLU A 35 -5.31 -7.48 1.36
CA GLU A 35 -6.44 -8.41 1.33
C GLU A 35 -6.86 -8.75 -0.10
N ARG A 36 -6.89 -7.75 -0.98
CA ARG A 36 -7.21 -7.94 -2.40
C ARG A 36 -6.18 -8.83 -3.09
N ILE A 37 -4.89 -8.64 -2.84
CA ILE A 37 -3.81 -9.47 -3.41
C ILE A 37 -3.90 -10.91 -2.91
N ALA A 38 -4.14 -11.11 -1.61
CA ALA A 38 -4.33 -12.43 -1.03
C ALA A 38 -5.51 -13.18 -1.67
N GLY A 39 -6.58 -12.48 -2.06
CA GLY A 39 -7.70 -13.04 -2.81
C GLY A 39 -7.35 -13.54 -4.22
N PHE A 40 -6.30 -13.01 -4.85
CA PHE A 40 -5.83 -13.47 -6.17
C PHE A 40 -4.70 -14.50 -6.07
N HIS A 41 -3.74 -14.27 -5.18
CA HIS A 41 -2.60 -15.14 -4.99
C HIS A 41 -2.28 -15.29 -3.49
N PRO A 42 -2.85 -16.32 -2.83
CA PRO A 42 -2.66 -16.55 -1.39
C PRO A 42 -1.22 -16.84 -0.95
N GLY A 43 -0.34 -17.22 -1.89
CA GLY A 43 1.08 -17.46 -1.63
C GLY A 43 1.94 -16.20 -1.71
N CYS A 44 1.36 -15.06 -2.12
CA CYS A 44 2.08 -13.79 -2.14
C CYS A 44 2.15 -13.22 -0.73
N VAL A 45 3.37 -13.14 -0.17
CA VAL A 45 3.61 -12.44 1.09
C VAL A 45 3.66 -10.95 0.82
N VAL A 46 2.73 -10.22 1.44
CA VAL A 46 2.63 -8.76 1.33
C VAL A 46 2.94 -8.15 2.68
N ASP A 47 3.95 -7.28 2.71
CA ASP A 47 4.37 -6.54 3.89
C ASP A 47 3.78 -5.14 3.81
N VAL A 48 2.97 -4.76 4.81
CA VAL A 48 2.36 -3.42 4.88
C VAL A 48 3.18 -2.56 5.84
N ILE A 49 3.62 -1.41 5.34
CA ILE A 49 4.36 -0.40 6.09
C ILE A 49 3.47 0.84 6.17
N ASP A 50 2.92 1.07 7.36
CA ASP A 50 1.96 2.15 7.64
C ASP A 50 2.71 3.44 7.99
N GLU A 51 3.44 4.00 7.02
CA GLU A 51 4.23 5.22 7.16
C GLU A 51 4.26 6.03 5.85
N PHE A 52 4.42 7.35 5.95
CA PHE A 52 4.72 8.18 4.79
C PHE A 52 6.19 8.08 4.41
N VAL A 53 6.45 7.98 3.10
CA VAL A 53 7.80 8.08 2.56
C VAL A 53 8.24 9.54 2.56
N THR A 54 9.41 9.80 3.12
CA THR A 54 10.10 11.09 3.10
C THR A 54 11.53 10.88 2.60
N PRO A 55 12.21 11.94 2.12
CA PRO A 55 13.62 11.85 1.72
C PRO A 55 14.55 11.32 2.83
N ASP A 56 14.18 11.51 4.09
CA ASP A 56 15.01 11.21 5.26
C ASP A 56 14.78 9.80 5.83
N ASN A 57 13.64 9.16 5.54
CA ASN A 57 13.27 7.86 6.14
C ASN A 57 13.19 6.69 5.14
N TRP A 58 13.16 6.95 3.82
CA TRP A 58 12.85 5.89 2.86
C TRP A 58 13.82 4.70 2.87
N PRO A 59 15.15 4.85 3.10
CA PRO A 59 16.04 3.70 3.21
C PRO A 59 15.72 2.83 4.44
N GLN A 60 15.27 3.45 5.53
CA GLN A 60 14.91 2.76 6.77
C GLN A 60 13.59 2.01 6.64
N LEU A 61 12.64 2.53 5.85
CA LEU A 61 11.36 1.87 5.55
C LEU A 61 11.55 0.51 4.86
N LEU A 62 12.67 0.30 4.17
CA LEU A 62 12.98 -1.00 3.58
C LEU A 62 13.30 -2.08 4.62
N GLN A 63 13.52 -1.72 5.89
CA GLN A 63 13.79 -2.67 7.00
C GLN A 63 14.94 -3.66 6.70
N GLY A 64 15.95 -3.22 5.95
CA GLY A 64 17.07 -4.07 5.51
C GLY A 64 16.75 -5.00 4.34
N SER A 65 15.57 -4.88 3.72
CA SER A 65 15.26 -5.55 2.46
C SER A 65 15.93 -4.85 1.28
N GLU A 66 16.34 -5.64 0.29
CA GLU A 66 16.85 -5.14 -1.00
C GLU A 66 15.80 -5.46 -2.07
N PRO A 67 14.88 -4.53 -2.38
CA PRO A 67 13.84 -4.78 -3.37
C PRO A 67 14.47 -4.96 -4.75
N THR A 68 14.04 -5.99 -5.49
CA THR A 68 14.49 -6.20 -6.88
C THR A 68 14.06 -5.06 -7.81
N ALA A 69 12.95 -4.40 -7.48
CA ALA A 69 12.44 -3.24 -8.19
C ALA A 69 11.71 -2.31 -7.21
N LEU A 70 11.79 -1.01 -7.49
CA LEU A 70 11.04 0.04 -6.78
C LEU A 70 10.03 0.65 -7.75
N ILE A 71 8.78 0.79 -7.31
CA ILE A 71 7.73 1.50 -8.04
C ILE A 71 7.33 2.68 -7.17
N ASP A 72 7.64 3.89 -7.62
CA ASP A 72 7.15 5.11 -7.00
C ASP A 72 5.78 5.47 -7.58
N ALA A 73 4.80 5.60 -6.70
CA ALA A 73 3.44 6.00 -7.01
C ALA A 73 2.91 7.05 -6.02
N CYS A 74 3.81 7.78 -5.33
CA CYS A 74 3.42 8.85 -4.42
C CYS A 74 2.94 10.08 -5.23
N ASP A 75 1.80 10.64 -4.86
CA ASP A 75 1.44 12.01 -5.24
C ASP A 75 1.99 12.98 -4.18
N GLN A 76 2.63 14.08 -4.61
CA GLN A 76 3.22 15.08 -3.71
C GLN A 76 2.16 15.81 -2.88
#